data_AF-A0A9X3L3V7-F1
#
_entry.id   AF-A0A9X3L3V7-F1
#
_cell.length_a   1.000
_cell.length_b   1.000
_cell.length_c   1.000
_cell.angle_alpha   90.00
_cell.angle_beta   90.00
_cell.angle_gamma   90.00
#
_symmetry.space_group_name_H-M   'P 1'
#
loop_
_entity.id
_entity.type
_entity.pdbx_description
1 polymer ?
#
loop_
_entity_poly.entity_id
_entity_poly.type
_entity_poly.pdbx_seq_one_letter_code
_entity_poly.pdbx_strand_id
1 'polypeptide(L)'
;MDIIAILRQKIHLLDSGEHSSGLKATLSHIETAYRHLLRGQKDADQTAFTDAVYRTNQAFEGAIKEAYRVLTKKNPDNVRPYDIESHFSKSEKFRRRVLDQFTNYRKEWRNPSTHDYKLDFNDSEAFLAIVSVTAFSCLLLDEIIQQLAHDKEIAAVREIAENVRCEVGAVDADLLTKVGETLKIYFQRHTNEQVEKGTAAQWLGSVSGFLAAIIPDATITADAPLGAEKLHVTADLLVERGSERVIVEIKNRMNILTYKNVIDQVEHLMITSGISDGVIFFLPTMISAEKIHETEKILFDGNGRLRTISPVAISYGAQNDSRRSPDVSQ
;
A
#
# COMPACT_ATOMS: atom_id res chain seq x y z
N MET A 1 -15.09 0.03 17.24
CA MET A 1 -14.60 -0.33 15.90
C MET A 1 -14.57 -1.84 15.82
N ASP A 2 -15.29 -2.46 14.88
CA ASP A 2 -15.30 -3.92 14.69
C ASP A 2 -14.20 -4.31 13.69
N ILE A 3 -13.04 -4.73 14.21
CA ILE A 3 -11.87 -5.08 13.41
C ILE A 3 -12.04 -6.36 12.61
N ILE A 4 -12.89 -7.29 13.07
CA ILE A 4 -13.21 -8.53 12.35
C ILE A 4 -14.09 -8.20 11.14
N ALA A 5 -15.05 -7.29 11.30
CA ALA A 5 -15.86 -6.81 10.19
C ALA A 5 -15.01 -6.10 9.11
N ILE A 6 -14.00 -5.32 9.50
CA ILE A 6 -13.05 -4.70 8.56
C ILE A 6 -12.29 -5.76 7.76
N LEU A 7 -11.76 -6.80 8.43
CA LEU A 7 -11.08 -7.91 7.76
C LEU A 7 -12.01 -8.65 6.79
N ARG A 8 -13.23 -8.95 7.24
CA ARG A 8 -14.27 -9.59 6.42
C ARG A 8 -14.57 -8.79 5.17
N GLN A 9 -14.73 -7.48 5.30
CA GLN A 9 -14.99 -6.60 4.16
C GLN A 9 -13.82 -6.59 3.17
N LYS A 10 -12.57 -6.48 3.65
CA LYS A 10 -11.38 -6.54 2.78
C LYS A 10 -11.29 -7.85 2.00
N ILE A 11 -11.55 -8.99 2.65
CA ILE A 11 -11.58 -10.30 1.98
C ILE A 11 -12.72 -10.38 0.96
N HIS A 12 -13.88 -9.78 1.24
CA HIS A 12 -15.02 -9.79 0.34
C HIS A 12 -14.80 -8.98 -0.95
N LEU A 13 -14.01 -7.91 -0.88
CA LEU A 13 -13.69 -7.04 -2.02
C LEU A 13 -12.63 -7.63 -2.96
N LEU A 14 -12.01 -8.74 -2.59
CA LEU A 14 -11.01 -9.41 -3.43
C LEU A 14 -11.66 -10.28 -4.52
N ASP A 15 -11.08 -10.20 -5.71
CA ASP A 15 -11.39 -11.14 -6.79
C ASP A 15 -11.09 -12.58 -6.35
N SER A 16 -11.89 -13.54 -6.81
CA SER A 16 -11.66 -14.95 -6.48
C SER A 16 -10.39 -15.47 -7.15
N GLY A 17 -9.62 -16.29 -6.43
CA GLY A 17 -8.41 -16.94 -6.94
C GLY A 17 -7.90 -18.00 -5.97
N GLU A 18 -6.69 -18.51 -6.21
CA GLU A 18 -6.08 -19.56 -5.38
C GLU A 18 -5.94 -19.15 -3.90
N HIS A 19 -5.77 -17.86 -3.64
CA HIS A 19 -5.60 -17.30 -2.30
C HIS A 19 -6.91 -17.26 -1.50
N SER A 20 -8.08 -17.38 -2.16
CA SER A 20 -9.36 -17.10 -1.53
C SER A 20 -9.76 -18.11 -0.45
N SER A 21 -9.41 -19.38 -0.60
CA SER A 21 -9.74 -20.42 0.39
C SER A 21 -8.98 -20.21 1.71
N GLY A 22 -7.67 -19.93 1.63
CA GLY A 22 -6.84 -19.70 2.81
C GLY A 22 -7.18 -18.40 3.55
N LEU A 23 -7.53 -17.34 2.83
CA LEU A 23 -8.00 -16.10 3.47
C LEU A 23 -9.34 -16.29 4.19
N LYS A 24 -10.28 -17.03 3.59
CA LYS A 24 -11.55 -17.39 4.23
C LYS A 24 -11.34 -18.27 5.46
N ALA A 25 -10.40 -19.21 5.40
CA ALA A 25 -10.03 -20.04 6.55
C ALA A 25 -9.43 -19.19 7.68
N THR A 26 -8.55 -18.24 7.35
CA THR A 26 -7.98 -17.27 8.31
C THR A 26 -9.08 -16.51 9.05
N LEU A 27 -10.05 -15.94 8.32
CA LEU A 27 -11.19 -15.25 8.92
C LEU A 27 -12.02 -16.19 9.82
N SER A 28 -12.30 -17.41 9.36
CA SER A 28 -13.07 -18.40 10.12
C SER A 28 -12.37 -18.77 11.45
N HIS A 29 -11.04 -18.88 11.45
CA HIS A 29 -10.26 -19.12 12.66
C HIS A 29 -10.35 -17.94 13.64
N ILE A 30 -10.26 -16.70 13.16
CA ILE A 30 -10.41 -15.49 13.99
C ILE A 30 -11.83 -15.41 14.59
N GLU A 31 -12.86 -15.64 13.79
CA GLU A 31 -14.25 -15.65 14.27
C GLU A 31 -14.49 -16.76 15.30
N THR A 32 -13.84 -17.92 15.11
CA THR A 32 -13.92 -19.03 16.06
C THR A 32 -13.17 -18.71 17.35
N ALA A 33 -12.01 -18.06 17.29
CA ALA A 33 -11.30 -17.56 18.47
C ALA A 33 -12.19 -16.61 19.28
N TYR A 34 -12.88 -15.68 18.61
CA TYR A 34 -13.82 -14.78 19.25
C TYR A 34 -15.00 -15.51 19.92
N ARG A 35 -15.54 -16.57 19.29
CA ARG A 35 -16.57 -17.42 19.93
C ARG A 35 -16.04 -18.12 21.18
N HIS A 36 -14.78 -18.58 21.18
CA HIS A 36 -14.14 -19.16 22.36
C HIS A 36 -13.96 -18.15 23.49
N LEU A 37 -13.55 -16.91 23.18
CA LEU A 37 -13.49 -15.81 24.15
C LEU A 37 -14.85 -15.59 24.83
N LEU A 38 -15.91 -15.46 24.03
CA LEU A 38 -17.28 -15.28 24.55
C LEU A 38 -17.75 -16.47 25.41
N ARG A 39 -17.38 -17.69 25.02
CA ARG A 39 -17.66 -18.91 25.82
C ARG A 39 -16.98 -18.83 27.18
N GLY A 40 -15.68 -18.51 27.22
CA GLY A 40 -14.93 -18.39 28.47
C GLY A 40 -15.49 -17.31 29.40
N GLN A 41 -15.91 -16.17 28.84
CA GLN A 41 -16.53 -15.07 29.60
C GLN A 41 -17.93 -15.43 30.13
N LYS A 42 -18.77 -16.09 29.32
CA LYS A 42 -20.16 -16.37 29.66
C LYS A 42 -20.31 -17.57 30.59
N ASP A 43 -19.56 -18.64 30.32
CA ASP A 43 -19.73 -19.94 30.96
C ASP A 43 -18.64 -20.20 32.03
N ALA A 44 -17.77 -19.21 32.29
CA ALA A 44 -16.60 -19.30 33.17
C ALA A 44 -15.63 -20.46 32.81
N ASP A 45 -15.63 -20.87 31.54
CA ASP A 45 -14.75 -21.91 31.00
C ASP A 45 -13.34 -21.35 30.72
N GLN A 46 -12.43 -21.52 31.67
CA GLN A 46 -11.03 -21.06 31.53
C GLN A 46 -10.31 -21.72 30.35
N THR A 47 -10.65 -22.97 29.99
CA THR A 47 -9.99 -23.67 28.87
C THR A 47 -10.32 -23.03 27.52
N ALA A 48 -11.43 -22.30 27.43
CA ALA A 48 -11.82 -21.59 26.22
C ALA A 48 -10.84 -20.47 25.83
N PHE A 49 -10.16 -19.86 26.80
CA PHE A 49 -9.18 -18.81 26.50
C PHE A 49 -7.94 -19.38 25.80
N THR A 50 -7.47 -20.54 26.25
CA THR A 50 -6.41 -21.29 25.58
C THR A 50 -6.84 -21.73 24.18
N ASP A 51 -8.07 -22.24 24.01
CA ASP A 51 -8.63 -22.57 22.68
C ASP A 51 -8.64 -21.35 21.75
N ALA A 52 -8.99 -20.17 22.27
CA ALA A 52 -9.00 -18.93 21.51
C ALA A 52 -7.61 -18.62 20.97
N VAL A 53 -6.57 -18.69 21.80
CA VAL A 53 -5.19 -18.45 21.38
C VAL A 53 -4.73 -19.47 20.32
N TYR A 54 -5.06 -20.75 20.46
CA TYR A 54 -4.74 -21.74 19.42
C TYR A 54 -5.40 -21.44 18.08
N ARG A 55 -6.66 -20.96 18.10
CA ARG A 55 -7.33 -20.51 16.87
C ARG A 55 -6.67 -19.28 16.27
N THR A 56 -6.19 -18.33 17.08
CA THR A 56 -5.41 -17.19 16.56
C THR A 56 -4.11 -17.64 15.90
N ASN A 57 -3.43 -18.65 16.41
CA ASN A 57 -2.23 -19.20 15.74
C ASN A 57 -2.53 -19.86 14.41
N GLN A 58 -3.64 -20.60 14.30
CA GLN A 58 -4.10 -21.16 13.03
C GLN A 58 -4.41 -20.06 12.01
N ALA A 59 -5.02 -18.95 12.46
CA ALA A 59 -5.23 -17.78 11.62
C ALA A 59 -3.90 -17.14 11.18
N PHE A 60 -2.95 -16.97 12.09
CA PHE A 60 -1.61 -16.45 11.78
C PHE A 60 -0.89 -17.31 10.73
N GLU A 61 -0.86 -18.64 10.92
CA GLU A 61 -0.28 -19.57 9.96
C GLU A 61 -0.96 -19.52 8.59
N GLY A 62 -2.30 -19.48 8.57
CA GLY A 62 -3.07 -19.34 7.33
C GLY A 62 -2.74 -18.04 6.60
N ALA A 63 -2.70 -16.93 7.32
CA ALA A 63 -2.41 -15.61 6.77
C ALA A 63 -1.03 -15.55 6.10
N ILE A 64 0.02 -16.06 6.77
CA ILE A 64 1.38 -16.05 6.22
C ILE A 64 1.54 -17.03 5.04
N LYS A 65 0.78 -18.13 5.00
CA LYS A 65 0.78 -19.04 3.84
C LYS A 65 0.21 -18.37 2.60
N GLU A 66 -0.89 -17.65 2.73
CA GLU A 66 -1.47 -16.92 1.59
C GLU A 66 -0.60 -15.75 1.14
N ALA A 67 0.02 -15.03 2.09
CA ALA A 67 1.02 -14.04 1.74
C ALA A 67 2.20 -14.68 0.99
N TYR A 68 2.69 -15.84 1.42
CA TYR A 68 3.77 -16.55 0.73
C TYR A 68 3.38 -16.93 -0.69
N ARG A 69 2.16 -17.48 -0.87
CA ARG A 69 1.61 -17.81 -2.18
C ARG A 69 1.65 -16.62 -3.12
N VAL A 70 1.09 -15.50 -2.69
CA VAL A 70 0.92 -14.31 -3.53
C VAL A 70 2.24 -13.57 -3.75
N LEU A 71 3.02 -13.33 -2.70
CA LEU A 71 4.24 -12.50 -2.77
C LEU A 71 5.45 -13.24 -3.36
N THR A 72 5.44 -14.58 -3.36
CA THR A 72 6.55 -15.38 -3.93
C THR A 72 6.18 -16.16 -5.18
N LYS A 73 4.89 -16.23 -5.53
CA LYS A 73 4.35 -17.06 -6.63
C LYS A 73 4.63 -18.55 -6.46
N LYS A 74 4.80 -19.03 -5.22
CA LYS A 74 5.10 -20.45 -4.91
C LYS A 74 3.95 -21.07 -4.13
N ASN A 75 3.68 -22.35 -4.34
CA ASN A 75 2.67 -23.06 -3.57
C ASN A 75 3.17 -23.34 -2.12
N PRO A 76 2.48 -22.86 -1.06
CA PRO A 76 2.83 -23.10 0.34
C PRO A 76 2.43 -24.48 0.91
N ASP A 77 1.66 -25.31 0.20
CA ASP A 77 1.00 -26.51 0.80
C ASP A 77 2.00 -27.48 1.48
N ASN A 78 3.19 -27.62 0.90
CA ASN A 78 4.26 -28.49 1.42
C ASN A 78 5.41 -27.72 2.08
N VAL A 79 5.24 -26.42 2.33
CA VAL A 79 6.25 -25.59 2.99
C VAL A 79 5.90 -25.50 4.48
N ARG A 80 6.87 -25.81 5.35
CA ARG A 80 6.64 -25.78 6.80
C ARG A 80 6.40 -24.32 7.24
N PRO A 81 5.47 -24.06 8.18
CA PRO A 81 5.23 -22.71 8.69
C PRO A 81 6.51 -22.01 9.15
N TYR A 82 7.41 -22.72 9.82
CA TYR A 82 8.72 -22.21 10.24
C TYR A 82 9.57 -21.67 9.07
N ASP A 83 9.57 -22.36 7.92
CA ASP A 83 10.36 -21.95 6.76
C ASP A 83 9.77 -20.66 6.14
N ILE A 84 8.42 -20.54 6.12
CA ILE A 84 7.72 -19.34 5.68
C ILE A 84 7.99 -18.18 6.65
N GLU A 85 7.91 -18.41 7.95
CA GLU A 85 8.22 -17.41 8.96
C GLU A 85 9.66 -16.94 8.85
N SER A 86 10.63 -17.86 8.65
CA SER A 86 12.03 -17.50 8.43
C SER A 86 12.24 -16.76 7.11
N HIS A 87 11.48 -17.09 6.06
CA HIS A 87 11.54 -16.36 4.80
C HIS A 87 11.15 -14.90 5.03
N PHE A 88 9.99 -14.65 5.63
CA PHE A 88 9.50 -13.29 5.84
C PHE A 88 10.33 -12.49 6.86
N SER A 89 10.82 -13.13 7.92
CA SER A 89 11.69 -12.46 8.91
C SER A 89 12.99 -11.93 8.33
N LYS A 90 13.49 -12.54 7.24
CA LYS A 90 14.77 -12.21 6.61
C LYS A 90 14.61 -11.44 5.30
N SER A 91 13.38 -11.30 4.82
CA SER A 91 13.08 -10.62 3.57
C SER A 91 12.64 -9.19 3.81
N GLU A 92 13.03 -8.27 2.94
CA GLU A 92 12.51 -6.91 2.91
C GLU A 92 11.15 -6.81 2.18
N LYS A 93 10.43 -7.94 2.05
CA LYS A 93 9.15 -8.00 1.32
C LYS A 93 7.97 -7.43 2.08
N PHE A 94 8.00 -7.45 3.40
CA PHE A 94 6.96 -6.84 4.22
C PHE A 94 7.30 -5.39 4.49
N ARG A 95 6.30 -4.50 4.37
CA ARG A 95 6.42 -3.17 4.92
C ARG A 95 6.69 -3.27 6.41
N ARG A 96 7.44 -2.30 6.93
CA ARG A 96 7.91 -2.31 8.31
C ARG A 96 6.79 -2.55 9.33
N ARG A 97 5.64 -1.90 9.16
CA ARG A 97 4.48 -2.05 10.05
C ARG A 97 3.93 -3.48 10.07
N VAL A 98 3.91 -4.17 8.93
CA VAL A 98 3.52 -5.58 8.85
C VAL A 98 4.57 -6.45 9.53
N LEU A 99 5.86 -6.18 9.30
CA LEU A 99 6.96 -6.90 9.92
C LEU A 99 6.98 -6.75 11.45
N ASP A 100 6.69 -5.56 11.98
CA ASP A 100 6.62 -5.32 13.42
C ASP A 100 5.46 -6.11 14.03
N GLN A 101 4.27 -6.10 13.42
CA GLN A 101 3.13 -6.90 13.88
C GLN A 101 3.41 -8.41 13.79
N PHE A 102 4.02 -8.85 12.70
CA PHE A 102 4.46 -10.23 12.51
C PHE A 102 5.45 -10.65 13.61
N THR A 103 6.45 -9.82 13.90
CA THR A 103 7.49 -10.10 14.90
C THR A 103 6.90 -10.13 16.30
N ASN A 104 6.07 -9.14 16.64
CA ASN A 104 5.42 -9.06 17.95
C ASN A 104 4.48 -10.23 18.16
N TYR A 105 3.64 -10.56 17.18
CA TYR A 105 2.73 -11.70 17.29
C TYR A 105 3.50 -13.01 17.51
N ARG A 106 4.62 -13.20 16.78
CA ARG A 106 5.44 -14.40 16.93
C ARG A 106 6.01 -14.54 18.33
N LYS A 107 6.55 -13.45 18.85
CA LYS A 107 7.21 -13.41 20.15
C LYS A 107 6.23 -13.64 21.30
N GLU A 108 5.09 -12.98 21.28
CA GLU A 108 4.17 -12.94 22.42
C GLU A 108 3.15 -14.08 22.41
N TRP A 109 2.74 -14.59 21.23
CA TRP A 109 1.66 -15.57 21.12
C TRP A 109 2.12 -16.90 20.50
N ARG A 110 2.68 -16.84 19.28
CA ARG A 110 3.02 -18.04 18.50
C ARG A 110 4.05 -18.91 19.20
N ASN A 111 5.19 -18.34 19.61
CA ASN A 111 6.29 -19.12 20.17
C ASN A 111 5.93 -19.70 21.55
N PRO A 112 5.37 -18.93 22.52
CA PRO A 112 5.02 -19.48 23.83
C PRO A 112 4.02 -20.64 23.74
N SER A 113 2.93 -20.46 22.99
CA SER A 113 1.88 -21.48 22.84
C SER A 113 2.30 -22.72 22.04
N THR A 114 3.43 -22.68 21.33
CA THR A 114 3.97 -23.83 20.59
C THR A 114 4.97 -24.64 21.43
N HIS A 115 5.60 -24.00 22.41
CA HIS A 115 6.74 -24.58 23.13
C HIS A 115 6.49 -24.87 24.60
N ASP A 116 5.44 -24.28 25.20
CA ASP A 116 5.05 -24.57 26.58
C ASP A 116 3.67 -25.24 26.63
N TYR A 117 3.67 -26.56 26.83
CA TYR A 117 2.47 -27.38 26.89
C TYR A 117 1.68 -27.24 28.21
N LYS A 118 2.21 -26.50 29.19
CA LYS A 118 1.55 -26.19 30.46
C LYS A 118 1.01 -24.76 30.51
N LEU A 119 1.18 -24.01 29.42
CA LEU A 119 0.75 -22.62 29.35
C LEU A 119 -0.77 -22.56 29.19
N ASP A 120 -1.42 -21.95 30.17
CA ASP A 120 -2.83 -21.57 30.10
C ASP A 120 -2.92 -20.06 29.91
N PHE A 121 -3.91 -19.63 29.11
CA PHE A 121 -4.18 -18.22 28.86
C PHE A 121 -5.44 -17.78 29.59
N ASN A 122 -5.48 -16.52 30.00
CA ASN A 122 -6.65 -15.90 30.59
C ASN A 122 -7.45 -15.06 29.57
N ASP A 123 -8.58 -14.50 30.02
CA ASP A 123 -9.49 -13.65 29.23
C ASP A 123 -8.76 -12.49 28.53
N SER A 124 -7.92 -11.76 29.27
CA SER A 124 -7.20 -10.60 28.72
C SER A 124 -6.17 -11.01 27.67
N GLU A 125 -5.49 -12.13 27.87
CA GLU A 125 -4.52 -12.68 26.91
C GLU A 125 -5.21 -13.17 25.64
N ALA A 126 -6.32 -13.92 25.77
CA ALA A 126 -7.12 -14.36 24.63
C ALA A 126 -7.66 -13.17 23.83
N PHE A 127 -8.18 -12.13 24.51
CA PHE A 127 -8.61 -10.89 23.88
C PHE A 127 -7.47 -10.22 23.11
N LEU A 128 -6.30 -10.05 23.73
CA LEU A 128 -5.14 -9.41 23.10
C LEU A 128 -4.60 -10.22 21.91
N ALA A 129 -4.58 -11.55 21.98
CA ALA A 129 -4.18 -12.41 20.88
C ALA A 129 -5.11 -12.24 19.67
N ILE A 130 -6.43 -12.17 19.90
CA ILE A 130 -7.44 -11.95 18.84
C ILE A 130 -7.24 -10.57 18.18
N VAL A 131 -7.09 -9.52 18.99
CA VAL A 131 -6.84 -8.17 18.47
C VAL A 131 -5.56 -8.12 17.66
N SER A 132 -4.48 -8.72 18.18
CA SER A 132 -3.16 -8.74 17.55
C SER A 132 -3.19 -9.47 16.20
N VAL A 133 -3.73 -10.69 16.14
CA VAL A 133 -3.78 -11.45 14.89
C VAL A 133 -4.69 -10.77 13.86
N THR A 134 -5.81 -10.18 14.30
CA THR A 134 -6.74 -9.51 13.38
C THR A 134 -6.12 -8.25 12.79
N ALA A 135 -5.43 -7.45 13.60
CA ALA A 135 -4.71 -6.28 13.13
C ALA A 135 -3.58 -6.67 12.15
N PHE A 136 -2.80 -7.70 12.49
CA PHE A 136 -1.79 -8.26 11.60
C PHE A 136 -2.40 -8.72 10.27
N SER A 137 -3.47 -9.51 10.28
CA SER A 137 -4.14 -9.99 9.08
C SER A 137 -4.69 -8.86 8.22
N CYS A 138 -5.24 -7.79 8.81
CA CYS A 138 -5.70 -6.63 8.07
C CYS A 138 -4.56 -5.94 7.30
N LEU A 139 -3.40 -5.74 7.94
CA LEU A 139 -2.24 -5.09 7.31
C LEU A 139 -1.58 -5.99 6.26
N LEU A 140 -1.45 -7.28 6.55
CA LEU A 140 -0.91 -8.27 5.62
C LEU A 140 -1.79 -8.39 4.36
N LEU A 141 -3.11 -8.31 4.54
CA LEU A 141 -4.05 -8.39 3.44
C LEU A 141 -3.89 -7.22 2.46
N ASP A 142 -3.49 -6.04 2.94
CA ASP A 142 -3.18 -4.92 2.06
C ASP A 142 -1.95 -5.19 1.18
N GLU A 143 -0.92 -5.88 1.70
CA GLU A 143 0.23 -6.34 0.88
C GLU A 143 -0.20 -7.32 -0.21
N ILE A 144 -1.07 -8.27 0.16
CA ILE A 144 -1.62 -9.27 -0.77
C ILE A 144 -2.45 -8.58 -1.85
N ILE A 145 -3.36 -7.69 -1.47
CA ILE A 145 -4.22 -6.91 -2.38
C ILE A 145 -3.36 -6.11 -3.37
N GLN A 146 -2.33 -5.42 -2.86
CA GLN A 146 -1.43 -4.63 -3.68
C GLN A 146 -0.69 -5.48 -4.72
N GLN A 147 -0.12 -6.62 -4.30
CA GLN A 147 0.58 -7.50 -5.24
C GLN A 147 -0.36 -8.09 -6.29
N LEU A 148 -1.57 -8.52 -5.89
CA LEU A 148 -2.55 -9.04 -6.85
C LEU A 148 -2.97 -8.00 -7.87
N ALA A 149 -3.19 -6.74 -7.45
CA ALA A 149 -3.50 -5.65 -8.36
C ALA A 149 -2.33 -5.34 -9.30
N HIS A 150 -1.10 -5.38 -8.79
CA HIS A 150 0.11 -5.23 -9.60
C HIS A 150 0.24 -6.30 -10.69
N ASP A 151 0.06 -7.57 -10.35
CA ASP A 151 0.18 -8.66 -11.34
C ASP A 151 -0.94 -8.58 -12.38
N LYS A 152 -2.16 -8.27 -11.92
CA LYS A 152 -3.33 -8.11 -12.77
C LYS A 152 -3.10 -7.00 -13.79
N GLU A 153 -2.52 -5.87 -13.36
CA GLU A 153 -2.22 -4.76 -14.24
C GLU A 153 -1.16 -5.13 -15.28
N ILE A 154 -0.03 -5.73 -14.86
CA ILE A 154 1.00 -6.23 -15.79
C ILE A 154 0.39 -7.14 -16.84
N ALA A 155 -0.47 -8.08 -16.42
CA ALA A 155 -1.11 -9.01 -17.32
C ALA A 155 -2.06 -8.30 -18.31
N ALA A 156 -2.85 -7.33 -17.83
CA ALA A 156 -3.80 -6.57 -18.64
C ALA A 156 -3.13 -5.70 -19.72
N VAL A 157 -1.94 -5.18 -19.45
CA VAL A 157 -1.23 -4.29 -20.39
C VAL A 157 -0.22 -4.99 -21.29
N ARG A 158 -0.04 -6.32 -21.13
CA ARG A 158 0.99 -7.09 -21.84
C ARG A 158 0.93 -6.93 -23.36
N GLU A 159 -0.26 -6.93 -23.95
CA GLU A 159 -0.45 -6.88 -25.41
C GLU A 159 -0.23 -5.49 -26.00
N ILE A 160 -0.39 -4.44 -25.20
CA ILE A 160 -0.26 -3.04 -25.62
C ILE A 160 1.07 -2.41 -25.21
N ALA A 161 1.82 -3.08 -24.31
CA ALA A 161 2.96 -2.48 -23.62
C ALA A 161 3.98 -1.92 -24.62
N GLU A 162 4.23 -2.63 -25.72
CA GLU A 162 5.20 -2.19 -26.73
C GLU A 162 4.73 -0.94 -27.48
N ASN A 163 3.45 -0.84 -27.82
CA ASN A 163 2.90 0.35 -28.47
C ASN A 163 2.97 1.56 -27.54
N VAL A 164 2.61 1.37 -26.27
CA VAL A 164 2.68 2.42 -25.24
C VAL A 164 4.13 2.83 -24.97
N ARG A 165 5.07 1.87 -24.92
CA ARG A 165 6.51 2.15 -24.80
C ARG A 165 7.03 2.96 -25.97
N CYS A 166 6.60 2.66 -27.19
CA CYS A 166 6.96 3.45 -28.37
C CYS A 166 6.41 4.88 -28.27
N GLU A 167 5.16 5.06 -27.80
CA GLU A 167 4.55 6.38 -27.59
C GLU A 167 5.31 7.18 -26.53
N VAL A 168 5.63 6.58 -25.38
CA VAL A 168 6.40 7.21 -24.30
C VAL A 168 7.87 7.44 -24.68
N GLY A 169 8.47 6.50 -25.43
CA GLY A 169 9.87 6.51 -25.83
C GLY A 169 10.19 7.34 -27.07
N ALA A 170 9.17 7.75 -27.84
CA ALA A 170 9.33 8.71 -28.94
C ALA A 170 9.80 10.09 -28.44
N VAL A 171 9.65 10.34 -27.14
CA VAL A 171 10.21 11.49 -26.45
C VAL A 171 11.58 11.07 -25.90
N ASP A 172 12.67 11.68 -26.41
CA ASP A 172 13.97 11.62 -25.74
C ASP A 172 13.88 12.43 -24.44
N ALA A 173 13.41 11.75 -23.39
CA ALA A 173 12.93 12.36 -22.17
C ALA A 173 13.57 11.74 -20.93
N ASP A 174 13.76 12.60 -19.93
CA ASP A 174 14.10 12.23 -18.58
C ASP A 174 13.02 11.34 -17.93
N LEU A 175 13.36 10.79 -16.77
CA LEU A 175 12.49 9.88 -16.04
C LEU A 175 11.19 10.55 -15.61
N LEU A 176 11.22 11.80 -15.16
CA LEU A 176 10.03 12.56 -14.76
C LEU A 176 9.01 12.63 -15.90
N THR A 177 9.47 12.97 -17.11
CA THR A 177 8.59 13.07 -18.28
C THR A 177 8.02 11.71 -18.64
N LYS A 178 8.84 10.64 -18.64
CA LYS A 178 8.36 9.28 -18.94
C LYS A 178 7.33 8.78 -17.92
N VAL A 179 7.55 9.03 -16.63
CA VAL A 179 6.58 8.71 -15.57
C VAL A 179 5.29 9.50 -15.80
N GLY A 180 5.39 10.80 -16.08
CA GLY A 180 4.24 11.66 -16.36
C GLY A 180 3.39 11.17 -17.53
N GLU A 181 4.01 10.92 -18.69
CA GLU A 181 3.31 10.39 -19.87
C GLU A 181 2.66 9.03 -19.60
N THR A 182 3.40 8.13 -18.94
CA THR A 182 2.89 6.80 -18.59
C THR A 182 1.64 6.89 -17.70
N LEU A 183 1.63 7.78 -16.71
CA LEU A 183 0.48 7.99 -15.83
C LEU A 183 -0.71 8.63 -16.53
N LYS A 184 -0.48 9.49 -17.53
CA LYS A 184 -1.56 10.02 -18.38
C LYS A 184 -2.21 8.92 -19.21
N ILE A 185 -1.42 8.01 -19.77
CA ILE A 185 -1.95 6.85 -20.50
C ILE A 185 -2.72 5.92 -19.55
N TYR A 186 -2.19 5.66 -18.35
CA TYR A 186 -2.92 4.90 -17.32
C TYR A 186 -4.29 5.53 -17.04
N PHE A 187 -4.33 6.86 -16.88
CA PHE A 187 -5.55 7.61 -16.59
C PHE A 187 -6.60 7.44 -17.71
N GLN A 188 -6.21 7.51 -18.99
CA GLN A 188 -7.14 7.36 -20.12
C GLN A 188 -7.74 5.95 -20.24
N ARG A 189 -7.04 4.93 -19.71
CA ARG A 189 -7.43 3.52 -19.84
C ARG A 189 -8.35 3.03 -18.73
N HIS A 190 -8.31 3.66 -17.57
CA HIS A 190 -9.06 3.22 -16.39
C HIS A 190 -10.36 4.00 -16.27
N THR A 191 -11.48 3.28 -16.12
CA THR A 191 -12.79 3.90 -15.98
C THR A 191 -13.03 4.36 -14.54
N ASN A 192 -13.84 5.41 -14.38
CA ASN A 192 -14.21 5.93 -13.06
C ASN A 192 -14.78 4.83 -12.14
N GLU A 193 -15.56 3.88 -12.68
CA GLU A 193 -16.18 2.81 -11.89
C GLU A 193 -15.18 1.81 -11.30
N GLN A 194 -14.10 1.50 -12.03
CA GLN A 194 -13.03 0.63 -11.52
C GLN A 194 -12.26 1.31 -10.39
N VAL A 195 -12.09 2.62 -10.48
CA VAL A 195 -11.33 3.40 -9.51
C VAL A 195 -12.16 3.71 -8.26
N GLU A 196 -13.43 4.05 -8.40
CA GLU A 196 -14.33 4.35 -7.25
C GLU A 196 -14.50 3.17 -6.29
N LYS A 197 -14.50 1.94 -6.81
CA LYS A 197 -14.66 0.72 -5.99
C LYS A 197 -13.33 0.21 -5.41
N GLY A 198 -12.21 0.78 -5.85
CA GLY A 198 -10.88 0.35 -5.42
C GLY A 198 -10.53 0.82 -4.00
N THR A 199 -9.57 0.12 -3.41
CA THR A 199 -8.91 0.49 -2.15
C THR A 199 -7.54 1.10 -2.44
N ALA A 200 -6.95 1.79 -1.44
CA ALA A 200 -5.61 2.38 -1.57
C ALA A 200 -4.55 1.34 -2.02
N ALA A 201 -4.58 0.14 -1.45
CA ALA A 201 -3.70 -0.95 -1.84
C ALA A 201 -3.90 -1.39 -3.30
N GLN A 202 -5.16 -1.44 -3.78
CA GLN A 202 -5.45 -1.79 -5.18
C GLN A 202 -4.93 -0.73 -6.15
N TRP A 203 -5.15 0.55 -5.85
CA TRP A 203 -4.66 1.63 -6.70
C TRP A 203 -3.14 1.67 -6.73
N LEU A 204 -2.50 1.53 -5.56
CA LEU A 204 -1.04 1.51 -5.46
C LEU A 204 -0.45 0.35 -6.28
N GLY A 205 -1.03 -0.85 -6.14
CA GLY A 205 -0.62 -2.03 -6.89
C GLY A 205 -0.81 -1.87 -8.39
N SER A 206 -1.99 -1.40 -8.82
CA SER A 206 -2.30 -1.20 -10.25
C SER A 206 -1.38 -0.14 -10.87
N VAL A 207 -1.23 1.06 -10.28
CA VAL A 207 -0.31 2.09 -10.80
C VAL A 207 1.13 1.59 -10.84
N SER A 208 1.61 0.92 -9.78
CA SER A 208 2.95 0.30 -9.76
C SER A 208 3.13 -0.71 -10.88
N GLY A 209 2.14 -1.58 -11.11
CA GLY A 209 2.19 -2.59 -12.17
C GLY A 209 2.17 -2.01 -13.57
N PHE A 210 1.41 -0.94 -13.79
CA PHE A 210 1.41 -0.23 -15.05
C PHE A 210 2.77 0.41 -15.33
N LEU A 211 3.34 1.14 -14.36
CA LEU A 211 4.67 1.75 -14.49
C LEU A 211 5.75 0.69 -14.78
N ALA A 212 5.75 -0.42 -14.04
CA ALA A 212 6.71 -1.50 -14.24
C ALA A 212 6.60 -2.16 -15.62
N ALA A 213 5.39 -2.25 -16.18
CA ALA A 213 5.19 -2.79 -17.51
C ALA A 213 5.65 -1.84 -18.63
N ILE A 214 5.48 -0.52 -18.43
CA ILE A 214 5.78 0.49 -19.46
C ILE A 214 7.21 1.03 -19.38
N ILE A 215 7.83 1.04 -18.20
CA ILE A 215 9.20 1.54 -17.99
C ILE A 215 10.07 0.38 -17.46
N PRO A 216 10.37 -0.65 -18.29
CA PRO A 216 11.00 -1.89 -17.83
C PRO A 216 12.47 -1.72 -17.40
N ASP A 217 13.10 -0.60 -17.75
CA ASP A 217 14.44 -0.21 -17.33
C ASP A 217 14.47 0.53 -15.98
N ALA A 218 13.31 0.85 -15.40
CA ALA A 218 13.18 1.46 -14.09
C ALA A 218 12.85 0.43 -13.00
N THR A 219 13.33 0.70 -11.78
CA THR A 219 12.89 0.01 -10.57
C THR A 219 11.74 0.78 -9.95
N ILE A 220 10.63 0.09 -9.67
CA ILE A 220 9.44 0.66 -9.02
C ILE A 220 9.34 0.10 -7.62
N THR A 221 9.49 0.96 -6.61
CA THR A 221 9.37 0.59 -5.19
C THR A 221 8.12 1.23 -4.61
N ALA A 222 7.21 0.42 -4.07
CA ALA A 222 6.02 0.91 -3.37
C ALA A 222 6.26 1.07 -1.87
N ASP A 223 5.55 2.01 -1.23
CA ASP A 223 5.77 2.41 0.17
C ASP A 223 7.25 2.69 0.45
N ALA A 224 7.90 3.39 -0.48
CA ALA A 224 9.34 3.53 -0.54
C ALA A 224 9.84 4.38 0.64
N PRO A 225 10.72 3.86 1.51
CA PRO A 225 11.32 4.64 2.58
C PRO A 225 12.25 5.71 1.97
N LEU A 226 12.09 6.94 2.44
CA LEU A 226 12.80 8.12 1.99
C LEU A 226 13.69 8.67 3.11
N GLY A 227 14.95 8.97 2.78
CA GLY A 227 15.91 9.56 3.71
C GLY A 227 16.68 8.56 4.56
N ALA A 228 17.48 9.07 5.51
CA ALA A 228 18.28 8.25 6.42
C ALA A 228 17.40 7.59 7.50
N GLU A 229 17.87 6.47 8.07
CA GLU A 229 17.14 5.57 9.01
C GLU A 229 16.34 6.25 10.15
N LYS A 230 16.64 7.49 10.52
CA LYS A 230 16.01 8.23 11.61
C LYS A 230 14.77 9.05 11.22
N LEU A 231 14.59 9.38 9.94
CA LEU A 231 13.42 10.10 9.45
C LEU A 231 12.50 9.11 8.75
N HIS A 232 11.40 8.74 9.42
CA HIS A 232 10.41 7.81 8.87
C HIS A 232 9.49 8.51 7.87
N VAL A 233 10.03 8.79 6.70
CA VAL A 233 9.30 9.38 5.58
C VAL A 233 9.12 8.29 4.53
N THR A 234 7.91 8.14 3.99
CA THR A 234 7.61 7.16 2.93
C THR A 234 6.87 7.85 1.81
N ALA A 235 7.25 7.54 0.58
CA ALA A 235 6.45 7.87 -0.61
C ALA A 235 5.54 6.71 -0.98
N ASP A 236 4.40 7.01 -1.62
CA ASP A 236 3.53 5.96 -2.19
C ASP A 236 4.33 5.10 -3.19
N LEU A 237 5.01 5.73 -4.15
CA LEU A 237 5.96 5.05 -5.05
C LEU A 237 7.27 5.85 -5.22
N LEU A 238 8.36 5.14 -5.42
CA LEU A 238 9.64 5.65 -5.91
C LEU A 238 9.99 4.93 -7.22
N VAL A 239 10.21 5.73 -8.27
CA VAL A 239 10.66 5.25 -9.58
C VAL A 239 12.13 5.61 -9.74
N GLU A 240 13.00 4.63 -9.99
CA GLU A 240 14.44 4.84 -10.16
C GLU A 240 14.94 4.31 -11.50
N ARG A 241 15.71 5.12 -12.24
CA ARG A 241 16.43 4.71 -13.45
C ARG A 241 17.84 5.30 -13.44
N GLY A 242 18.84 4.45 -13.22
CA GLY A 242 20.22 4.91 -13.07
C GLY A 242 20.35 5.88 -11.90
N SER A 243 20.71 7.14 -12.16
CA SER A 243 20.76 8.20 -11.14
C SER A 243 19.46 9.01 -11.04
N GLU A 244 18.51 8.84 -11.98
CA GLU A 244 17.24 9.55 -11.98
C GLU A 244 16.28 8.92 -10.98
N ARG A 245 15.58 9.76 -10.21
CA ARG A 245 14.64 9.34 -9.17
C ARG A 245 13.40 10.24 -9.21
N VAL A 246 12.23 9.62 -9.19
CA VAL A 246 10.94 10.34 -9.19
C VAL A 246 10.07 9.80 -8.06
N ILE A 247 9.65 10.68 -7.16
CA ILE A 247 8.61 10.37 -6.16
C ILE A 247 7.25 10.43 -6.84
N VAL A 248 6.37 9.46 -6.62
CA VAL A 248 4.98 9.51 -7.08
C VAL A 248 4.04 9.34 -5.89
N GLU A 249 3.12 10.30 -5.73
CA GLU A 249 2.11 10.33 -4.68
C GLU A 249 0.72 10.17 -5.30
N ILE A 250 0.00 9.11 -4.92
CA ILE A 250 -1.30 8.76 -5.50
C ILE A 250 -2.40 9.32 -4.60
N LYS A 251 -3.35 10.05 -5.18
CA LYS A 251 -4.47 10.65 -4.45
C LYS A 251 -5.79 10.25 -5.08
N ASN A 252 -6.70 9.73 -4.25
CA ASN A 252 -7.99 9.20 -4.71
C ASN A 252 -9.12 10.23 -4.73
N ARG A 253 -8.89 11.40 -4.16
CA ARG A 253 -9.86 12.49 -4.15
C ARG A 253 -9.11 13.79 -4.29
N MET A 254 -9.59 14.61 -5.18
CA MET A 254 -9.16 15.98 -5.25
C MET A 254 -10.09 16.81 -4.38
N ASN A 255 -9.57 17.30 -3.28
CA ASN A 255 -10.21 18.36 -2.53
C ASN A 255 -9.39 19.63 -2.77
N ILE A 256 -9.97 20.57 -3.54
CA ILE A 256 -9.32 21.84 -3.91
C ILE A 256 -8.87 22.60 -2.65
N LEU A 257 -9.62 22.49 -1.54
CA LEU A 257 -9.27 23.15 -0.28
C LEU A 257 -8.00 22.56 0.38
N THR A 258 -7.69 21.29 0.12
CA THR A 258 -6.49 20.63 0.66
C THR A 258 -5.40 20.47 -0.38
N TYR A 259 -5.60 20.95 -1.62
CA TYR A 259 -4.65 20.79 -2.71
C TYR A 259 -3.27 21.37 -2.38
N LYS A 260 -3.25 22.56 -1.77
CA LYS A 260 -2.01 23.18 -1.29
C LYS A 260 -1.31 22.30 -0.26
N ASN A 261 -2.05 21.71 0.68
CA ASN A 261 -1.46 20.81 1.69
C ASN A 261 -0.85 19.55 1.06
N VAL A 262 -1.44 19.03 -0.03
CA VAL A 262 -0.86 17.90 -0.76
C VAL A 262 0.45 18.30 -1.42
N ILE A 263 0.49 19.46 -2.09
CA ILE A 263 1.75 19.99 -2.65
C ILE A 263 2.80 20.15 -1.55
N ASP A 264 2.47 20.87 -0.48
CA ASP A 264 3.39 21.16 0.62
C ASP A 264 3.93 19.84 1.25
N GLN A 265 3.09 18.80 1.32
CA GLN A 265 3.51 17.47 1.77
C GLN A 265 4.53 16.84 0.82
N VAL A 266 4.27 16.84 -0.49
CA VAL A 266 5.20 16.24 -1.47
C VAL A 266 6.51 17.03 -1.55
N GLU A 267 6.44 18.36 -1.48
CA GLU A 267 7.63 19.21 -1.38
C GLU A 267 8.48 18.86 -0.17
N HIS A 268 7.85 18.61 0.99
CA HIS A 268 8.55 18.14 2.18
C HIS A 268 9.21 16.75 1.96
N LEU A 269 8.55 15.83 1.25
CA LEU A 269 9.15 14.53 0.89
C LEU A 269 10.39 14.73 0.01
N MET A 270 10.30 15.59 -1.01
CA MET A 270 11.38 15.92 -1.93
C MET A 270 12.58 16.54 -1.19
N ILE A 271 12.34 17.54 -0.32
CA ILE A 271 13.38 18.16 0.50
C ILE A 271 14.06 17.13 1.42
N THR A 272 13.27 16.31 2.11
CA THR A 272 13.81 15.38 3.11
C THR A 272 14.60 14.23 2.47
N SER A 273 14.19 13.80 1.27
CA SER A 273 14.85 12.74 0.52
C SER A 273 16.02 13.22 -0.34
N GLY A 274 16.09 14.52 -0.65
CA GLY A 274 17.01 15.07 -1.63
C GLY A 274 16.65 14.71 -3.08
N ILE A 275 15.44 14.20 -3.33
CA ILE A 275 14.95 13.88 -4.67
C ILE A 275 14.33 15.13 -5.29
N SER A 276 14.83 15.52 -6.47
CA SER A 276 14.45 16.75 -7.16
C SER A 276 13.15 16.63 -7.97
N ASP A 277 12.74 15.43 -8.37
CA ASP A 277 11.60 15.22 -9.25
C ASP A 277 10.46 14.49 -8.53
N GLY A 278 9.24 14.99 -8.71
CA GLY A 278 8.04 14.46 -8.08
C GLY A 278 6.80 14.53 -8.97
N VAL A 279 5.87 13.61 -8.74
CA VAL A 279 4.56 13.57 -9.40
C VAL A 279 3.46 13.41 -8.35
N ILE A 280 2.46 14.27 -8.39
CA ILE A 280 1.18 14.06 -7.70
C ILE A 280 0.18 13.54 -8.73
N PHE A 281 -0.26 12.30 -8.53
CA PHE A 281 -1.18 11.62 -9.42
C PHE A 281 -2.57 11.51 -8.79
N PHE A 282 -3.52 12.31 -9.27
CA PHE A 282 -4.92 12.16 -8.88
C PHE A 282 -5.59 11.12 -9.76
N LEU A 283 -6.13 10.08 -9.12
CA LEU A 283 -6.89 9.03 -9.78
C LEU A 283 -8.14 9.60 -10.49
N PRO A 284 -8.64 8.95 -11.56
CA PRO A 284 -9.85 9.36 -12.26
C PRO A 284 -11.10 9.00 -11.43
N THR A 285 -11.35 9.69 -10.32
CA THR A 285 -12.40 9.33 -9.35
C THR A 285 -13.63 10.22 -9.37
N MET A 286 -13.64 11.31 -10.13
CA MET A 286 -14.79 12.20 -10.24
C MET A 286 -14.74 12.99 -11.55
N ILE A 287 -15.91 13.11 -12.19
CA ILE A 287 -16.18 13.84 -13.44
C ILE A 287 -15.74 13.06 -14.68
N SER A 288 -16.52 13.17 -15.75
CA SER A 288 -16.19 12.71 -17.10
C SER A 288 -14.89 13.37 -17.55
N ALA A 289 -13.76 12.81 -17.15
CA ALA A 289 -12.45 13.34 -17.46
C ALA A 289 -12.10 12.94 -18.90
N GLU A 290 -12.82 13.50 -19.87
CA GLU A 290 -12.38 13.50 -21.27
C GLU A 290 -11.07 14.29 -21.43
N LYS A 291 -10.71 15.12 -20.45
CA LYS A 291 -9.50 15.94 -20.45
C LYS A 291 -8.67 15.67 -19.21
N ILE A 292 -7.40 15.34 -19.45
CA ILE A 292 -6.35 15.28 -18.44
C ILE A 292 -5.72 16.65 -18.33
N HIS A 293 -5.56 17.13 -17.10
CA HIS A 293 -4.84 18.35 -16.81
C HIS A 293 -3.48 18.03 -16.21
N GLU A 294 -2.44 18.63 -16.80
CA GLU A 294 -1.07 18.57 -16.30
C GLU A 294 -0.61 19.98 -15.94
N THR A 295 0.05 20.12 -14.80
CA THR A 295 0.76 21.35 -14.43
C THR A 295 2.13 20.99 -13.89
N GLU A 296 3.15 21.77 -14.23
CA GLU A 296 4.50 21.62 -13.68
C GLU A 296 4.82 22.85 -12.82
N LYS A 297 5.34 22.61 -11.61
CA LYS A 297 5.85 23.63 -10.69
C LYS A 297 7.35 23.43 -10.53
N ILE A 298 8.10 24.49 -10.78
CA ILE A 298 9.55 24.55 -10.53
C ILE A 298 9.77 24.91 -9.06
N LEU A 299 10.64 24.17 -8.39
CA LEU A 299 10.95 24.24 -6.96
C LEU A 299 12.46 24.46 -6.76
N PHE A 300 12.86 24.76 -5.53
CA PHE A 300 14.27 24.81 -5.08
C PHE A 300 15.17 25.66 -5.99
N ASP A 301 14.74 26.89 -6.27
CA ASP A 301 15.46 27.84 -7.13
C ASP A 301 15.81 27.31 -8.53
N GLY A 302 14.99 26.42 -9.08
CA GLY A 302 15.17 25.85 -10.42
C GLY A 302 15.60 24.39 -10.44
N ASN A 303 15.98 23.82 -9.30
CA ASN A 303 16.54 22.48 -9.22
C ASN A 303 15.52 21.37 -8.92
N GLY A 304 14.27 21.70 -8.62
CA GLY A 304 13.21 20.71 -8.40
C GLY A 304 12.04 20.88 -9.37
N ARG A 305 11.38 19.78 -9.72
CA ARG A 305 10.20 19.78 -10.60
C ARG A 305 9.12 18.90 -10.01
N LEU A 306 7.95 19.48 -9.80
CA LEU A 306 6.77 18.80 -9.33
C LEU A 306 5.68 18.86 -10.39
N ARG A 307 5.33 17.70 -10.95
CA ARG A 307 4.20 17.58 -11.88
C ARG A 307 2.94 17.14 -11.17
N THR A 308 1.81 17.74 -11.52
CA THR A 308 0.50 17.28 -11.07
C THR A 308 -0.30 16.82 -12.27
N ILE A 309 -0.82 15.60 -12.20
CA ILE A 309 -1.72 14.99 -13.20
C ILE A 309 -3.09 14.81 -12.55
N SER A 310 -4.13 15.34 -13.20
CA SER A 310 -5.42 15.54 -12.55
C SER A 310 -6.63 15.50 -13.51
N PRO A 311 -7.81 14.99 -13.05
CA PRO A 311 -9.08 15.10 -13.78
C PRO A 311 -9.62 16.52 -13.91
N VAL A 312 -9.12 17.47 -13.11
CA VAL A 312 -9.64 18.85 -13.03
C VAL A 312 -8.49 19.84 -13.21
N ALA A 313 -8.76 20.92 -13.94
CA ALA A 313 -7.81 22.02 -14.11
C ALA A 313 -7.49 22.64 -12.75
N ILE A 314 -6.22 22.61 -12.37
CA ILE A 314 -5.76 23.25 -11.15
C ILE A 314 -5.11 24.58 -11.54
N SER A 315 -5.78 25.68 -11.21
CA SER A 315 -5.21 27.01 -11.36
C SER A 315 -4.45 27.37 -10.09
N TYR A 316 -3.17 27.68 -10.23
CA TYR A 316 -2.42 28.35 -9.18
C TYR A 316 -3.04 29.75 -9.02
N GLY A 317 -3.83 29.94 -7.98
CA GLY A 317 -4.28 31.28 -7.60
C GLY A 317 -3.04 32.13 -7.33
N ALA A 318 -2.75 33.09 -8.20
CA ALA A 318 -1.87 34.20 -7.90
C ALA A 318 -2.51 34.99 -6.75
N GLN A 319 -2.25 34.61 -5.51
CA GLN A 319 -2.64 35.37 -4.33
C GLN A 319 -1.42 36.10 -3.77
N ASN A 320 -1.40 37.40 -4.07
CA ASN A 320 -0.79 38.49 -3.31
C ASN A 320 0.72 38.45 -3.06
N ASP A 321 1.48 38.89 -4.07
CA ASP A 321 2.79 39.54 -3.89
C ASP A 321 2.67 41.07 -4.05
N SER A 322 1.66 41.66 -3.40
CA SER A 322 1.36 43.10 -3.43
C SER A 322 1.34 43.73 -2.04
N ARG A 323 2.34 43.39 -1.20
CA ARG A 323 2.69 44.21 -0.03
C ARG A 323 4.20 44.25 0.16
N ARG A 324 4.87 45.02 -0.70
CA ARG A 324 6.14 45.70 -0.41
C ARG A 324 6.40 46.77 -1.47
N SER A 325 5.65 47.86 -1.37
CA SER A 325 6.17 49.17 -1.78
C SER A 325 6.79 49.80 -0.53
N PRO A 326 8.08 50.20 -0.56
CA PRO A 326 8.67 51.01 0.49
C PRO A 326 8.15 52.44 0.30
N ASP A 327 7.37 52.94 1.27
CA ASP A 327 7.04 54.36 1.28
C ASP A 327 8.27 55.12 1.75
N VAL A 328 8.84 55.87 0.81
CA VAL A 328 9.98 56.77 0.98
C VAL A 328 9.41 58.16 1.23
N SER A 329 9.63 58.65 2.45
CA SER A 329 9.72 60.06 2.89
C SER A 329 8.52 61.01 2.73
N GLN A 330 8.08 61.56 3.87
CA GLN A 330 8.34 62.96 4.24
C GLN A 330 8.55 63.09 5.75
#